data_AF-A0A9R1RW26-F1
#
_entry.id   AF-A0A9R1RW26-F1
#
_cell.length_a   1.000
_cell.length_b   1.000
_cell.length_c   1.000
_cell.angle_alpha   90.00
_cell.angle_beta   90.00
_cell.angle_gamma   90.00
#
_symmetry.space_group_name_H-M   'P 1'
#
loop_
_entity.id
_entity.type
_entity.pdbx_description
1 polymer ?
#
loop_
_entity_poly.entity_id
_entity_poly.type
_entity_poly.pdbx_seq_one_letter_code
_entity_poly.pdbx_strand_id
1 'polypeptide(L)'
;MGAPTYRLAAAVTGPSGAEAGFLVARQPPPPRVQEEEGEYGRFVDSDLYDLPSAPLRRLAQGEQARPGVAVADAEAEGPLDLSRLDVPAALDQILSQLGLTNAMCGEWRLLKHIEEPEFGPDAGVNTVLVITSLESKPEACRLL
;
A
#
# COMPACT_ATOMS: atom_id res chain seq x y z
N MET A 1 -7.75 10.21 23.18
CA MET A 1 -6.79 10.12 22.07
C MET A 1 -7.21 8.95 21.20
N GLY A 2 -7.27 9.14 19.88
CA GLY A 2 -7.62 8.07 18.94
C GLY A 2 -6.55 6.98 18.95
N ALA A 3 -6.91 5.77 18.52
CA ALA A 3 -5.91 4.73 18.28
C ALA A 3 -5.21 5.01 16.94
N PRO A 4 -3.89 4.78 16.80
CA PRO A 4 -3.19 5.04 15.55
C PRO A 4 -3.78 4.20 14.41
N THR A 5 -3.81 4.76 13.20
CA THR A 5 -4.27 4.00 12.03
C THR A 5 -3.07 3.32 11.37
N TYR A 6 -3.33 2.26 10.60
CA TYR A 6 -2.28 1.56 9.87
C TYR A 6 -2.56 1.61 8.37
N ARG A 7 -1.50 1.68 7.58
CA ARG A 7 -1.53 1.65 6.11
C ARG A 7 -0.48 0.66 5.62
N LEU A 8 -0.82 -0.14 4.63
CA LEU A 8 0.13 -0.95 3.89
C LEU A 8 0.46 -0.23 2.59
N ALA A 9 1.74 -0.11 2.25
CA ALA A 9 2.21 0.41 0.97
C ALA A 9 3.14 -0.63 0.33
N ALA A 10 3.07 -0.77 -1.00
CA ALA A 10 3.81 -1.81 -1.71
C ALA A 10 4.72 -1.23 -2.79
N ALA A 11 5.98 -1.65 -2.78
CA ALA A 11 6.88 -1.53 -3.92
C ALA A 11 6.83 -2.82 -4.75
N VAL A 12 6.24 -2.76 -5.94
CA VAL A 12 6.21 -3.90 -6.87
C VAL A 12 7.23 -3.64 -7.97
N THR A 13 8.33 -4.39 -7.97
CA THR A 13 9.40 -4.23 -8.96
C THR A 13 9.18 -5.10 -10.19
N GLY A 14 9.84 -4.75 -11.29
CA GLY A 14 9.86 -5.58 -12.49
C GLY A 14 10.52 -6.95 -12.24
N PRO A 15 10.36 -7.90 -13.17
CA PRO A 15 11.02 -9.20 -13.08
C PRO A 15 12.54 -9.06 -13.09
N SER A 16 13.22 -10.04 -12.48
CA SER A 16 14.69 -10.07 -12.40
C SER A 16 15.32 -9.90 -13.78
N GLY A 17 16.20 -8.90 -13.94
CA GLY A 17 16.87 -8.57 -15.20
C GLY A 17 16.12 -7.55 -16.07
N ALA A 18 14.95 -7.07 -15.66
CA ALA A 18 14.33 -5.87 -16.22
C ALA A 18 15.06 -4.60 -15.73
N GLU A 19 14.78 -3.46 -16.39
CA GLU A 19 15.26 -2.15 -15.94
C GLU A 19 14.79 -1.87 -14.51
N ALA A 20 15.65 -1.24 -13.71
CA ALA A 20 15.36 -0.94 -12.32
C ALA A 20 14.18 0.04 -12.25
N GLY A 21 13.06 -0.42 -11.72
CA GLY A 21 11.84 0.36 -11.58
C GLY A 21 10.81 -0.33 -10.70
N PHE A 22 9.83 0.44 -10.26
CA PHE A 22 8.69 -0.03 -9.48
C PHE A 22 7.39 0.56 -10.03
N LEU A 23 6.29 -0.14 -9.80
CA LEU A 23 4.96 0.31 -10.18
C LEU A 23 4.44 1.37 -9.20
N VAL A 24 3.76 2.36 -9.75
CA VAL A 24 3.10 3.44 -9.00
C VAL A 24 1.62 3.49 -9.37
N ALA A 25 0.78 3.86 -8.40
CA ALA A 25 -0.63 4.12 -8.62
C ALA A 25 -0.86 5.63 -8.76
N ARG A 26 -1.81 6.01 -9.64
CA ARG A 26 -2.27 7.40 -9.73
C ARG A 26 -3.11 7.72 -8.49
N GLN A 27 -2.77 8.79 -7.78
CA GLN A 27 -3.54 9.25 -6.64
C GLN A 27 -4.87 9.87 -7.10
N PRO A 28 -5.98 9.66 -6.37
CA PRO A 28 -7.22 10.34 -6.67
C PRO A 28 -7.04 11.85 -6.45
N PRO A 29 -7.62 12.69 -7.32
CA PRO A 29 -7.56 14.13 -7.13
C PRO A 29 -8.27 14.51 -5.81
N PRO A 30 -7.79 15.56 -5.14
CA PRO A 30 -8.43 16.04 -3.93
C PRO A 30 -9.90 16.39 -4.20
N PRO A 31 -10.81 16.23 -3.21
CA PRO A 31 -12.17 16.70 -3.34
C PRO A 31 -12.18 18.21 -3.60
N ARG A 32 -12.89 18.66 -4.64
CA ARG A 32 -13.02 20.09 -4.93
C ARG A 32 -13.78 20.78 -3.80
N VAL A 33 -13.20 21.85 -3.26
CA VAL A 33 -13.87 22.68 -2.25
C VAL A 33 -14.70 23.75 -2.97
N GLN A 34 -15.94 23.97 -2.52
CA GLN A 34 -16.87 24.94 -3.16
C GLN A 34 -16.34 26.38 -3.16
N GLU A 35 -15.35 26.71 -2.33
CA GLU A 35 -14.70 28.03 -2.26
C GLU A 35 -13.65 28.27 -3.37
N GLU A 36 -13.37 27.27 -4.22
CA GLU A 36 -12.41 27.35 -5.33
C GLU A 36 -12.90 28.15 -6.54
N GLU A 37 -14.06 28.82 -6.47
CA GLU A 37 -14.58 29.71 -7.53
C GLU A 37 -13.76 31.01 -7.71
N GLY A 38 -12.69 31.19 -6.93
CA GLY A 38 -11.72 32.28 -7.05
C GLY A 38 -10.56 32.02 -8.04
N GLU A 39 -9.50 32.82 -7.95
CA GLU A 39 -8.33 32.74 -8.85
C GLU A 39 -7.61 31.39 -8.84
N TYR A 40 -7.77 30.58 -7.78
CA TYR A 40 -7.14 29.28 -7.62
C TYR A 40 -7.83 28.15 -8.41
N GLY A 41 -9.14 28.21 -8.67
CA GLY A 41 -9.86 27.18 -9.44
C GLY A 41 -9.51 27.15 -10.93
N ARG A 42 -8.71 28.10 -11.43
CA ARG A 42 -8.21 28.11 -12.82
C ARG A 42 -7.01 27.20 -13.03
N PHE A 43 -6.35 26.77 -11.95
CA PHE A 43 -5.22 25.87 -12.04
C PHE A 43 -5.73 24.43 -12.14
N VAL A 44 -5.12 23.66 -13.03
CA VAL A 44 -5.42 22.24 -13.19
C VAL A 44 -4.45 21.48 -12.29
N ASP A 45 -4.97 20.65 -11.41
CA ASP A 45 -4.15 19.74 -10.62
C ASP A 45 -3.43 18.75 -11.52
N SER A 46 -2.12 18.63 -11.34
CA SER A 46 -1.33 17.59 -12.00
C SER A 46 -1.71 16.21 -11.47
N ASP A 47 -1.65 15.20 -12.34
CA ASP A 47 -1.73 13.82 -11.89
C ASP A 47 -0.55 13.51 -10.95
N LEU A 48 -0.86 13.14 -9.71
CA LEU A 48 0.12 12.67 -8.73
C LEU A 48 0.20 11.15 -8.75
N TYR A 49 1.40 10.63 -8.57
CA TYR A 49 1.68 9.21 -8.54
C TYR A 49 2.44 8.88 -7.26
N ASP A 50 2.06 7.78 -6.63
CA ASP A 50 2.65 7.30 -5.38
C ASP A 50 2.66 5.78 -5.36
N LEU A 51 3.30 5.19 -4.36
CA LEU A 51 3.21 3.76 -4.12
C LEU A 51 1.75 3.35 -3.88
N PRO A 52 1.29 2.26 -4.50
CA PRO A 52 -0.04 1.73 -4.21
C PRO A 52 -0.12 1.37 -2.73
N SER A 53 -1.20 1.81 -2.09
CA SER A 53 -1.41 1.64 -0.66
C SER A 53 -2.86 1.38 -0.31
N ALA A 54 -3.08 0.72 0.81
CA ALA A 54 -4.41 0.40 1.31
C ALA A 54 -4.46 0.52 2.84
N PRO A 55 -5.63 0.83 3.42
CA PRO A 55 -5.83 0.78 4.86
C PRO A 55 -5.51 -0.63 5.39
N LEU A 56 -4.70 -0.70 6.44
CA LEU A 56 -4.31 -1.95 7.08
C LEU A 56 -5.13 -2.10 8.36
N ARG A 57 -6.14 -2.97 8.31
CA ARG A 57 -7.08 -3.15 9.43
C ARG A 57 -6.42 -3.98 10.54
N ARG A 58 -6.61 -3.55 11.78
CA ARG A 58 -6.34 -4.38 12.96
C ARG A 58 -7.43 -5.44 13.14
N LEU A 59 -6.99 -6.68 13.29
CA LEU A 59 -7.86 -7.80 13.60
C LEU A 59 -8.38 -7.68 15.04
N ALA A 60 -9.67 -7.98 15.23
CA ALA A 60 -10.25 -8.05 16.56
C ALA A 60 -9.67 -9.22 17.37
N GLN A 61 -9.80 -9.18 18.69
CA GLN A 61 -9.33 -10.28 19.54
C GLN A 61 -10.05 -11.58 19.18
N GLY A 62 -9.29 -12.62 18.83
CA GLY A 62 -9.80 -13.92 18.39
C GLY A 62 -10.18 -13.99 16.90
N GLU A 63 -10.11 -12.87 16.17
CA GLU A 63 -10.20 -12.86 14.72
C GLU A 63 -8.88 -13.35 14.12
N GLN A 64 -8.96 -14.29 13.17
CA GLN A 64 -7.79 -14.75 12.44
C GLN A 64 -7.65 -13.96 11.15
N ALA A 65 -6.40 -13.70 10.76
CA ALA A 65 -6.12 -13.19 9.43
C ALA A 65 -6.70 -14.14 8.39
N ARG A 66 -7.12 -13.57 7.26
CA ARG A 66 -7.53 -14.39 6.12
C ARG A 66 -6.35 -15.28 5.69
N PRO A 67 -6.59 -16.53 5.26
CA PRO A 67 -5.54 -17.28 4.59
C PRO A 67 -5.11 -16.50 3.35
N GLY A 68 -3.80 -16.38 3.14
CA GLY A 68 -3.29 -15.55 2.06
C GLY A 68 -1.78 -15.46 2.07
N VAL A 69 -1.29 -14.45 1.36
CA VAL A 69 0.13 -14.19 1.18
C VAL A 69 0.81 -13.89 2.52
N ALA A 70 1.90 -14.61 2.79
CA ALA A 70 2.79 -14.32 3.90
C ALA A 70 3.79 -13.22 3.50
N VAL A 71 4.11 -12.35 4.47
CA VAL A 71 5.17 -11.35 4.33
C VAL A 71 6.36 -11.85 5.14
N ALA A 72 7.45 -12.15 4.47
CA ALA A 72 8.70 -12.54 5.11
C ALA A 72 9.38 -11.35 5.81
N ASP A 73 10.32 -11.65 6.70
CA ASP A 73 11.12 -10.68 7.46
C ASP A 73 10.31 -9.73 8.37
N ALA A 74 9.06 -10.07 8.65
CA ALA A 74 8.16 -9.29 9.51
C ALA A 74 8.65 -9.17 10.96
N GLU A 75 9.39 -10.17 11.45
CA GLU A 75 9.85 -10.27 12.84
C GLU A 75 11.12 -9.43 13.09
N ALA A 76 11.78 -8.92 12.05
CA ALA A 76 13.08 -8.28 12.14
C ALA A 76 13.03 -6.77 12.46
N GLU A 77 11.89 -6.11 12.25
CA GLU A 77 11.75 -4.64 12.30
C GLU A 77 10.75 -4.19 13.38
N GLY A 78 11.15 -4.28 14.65
CA GLY A 78 10.49 -3.60 15.77
C GLY A 78 9.25 -4.30 16.36
N PRO A 79 8.41 -3.58 17.14
CA PRO A 79 7.29 -4.16 17.90
C PRO A 79 6.03 -4.46 17.07
N LEU A 80 6.09 -4.33 15.74
CA LEU A 80 4.94 -4.47 14.87
C LEU A 80 4.57 -5.95 14.66
N ASP A 81 3.50 -6.39 15.32
CA ASP A 81 2.95 -7.73 15.14
C ASP A 81 2.01 -7.80 13.91
N LEU A 82 2.56 -8.12 12.74
CA LEU A 82 1.79 -8.28 11.50
C LEU A 82 0.70 -9.35 11.60
N SER A 83 0.82 -10.33 12.52
CA SER A 83 -0.19 -11.37 12.71
C SER A 83 -1.53 -10.82 13.22
N ARG A 84 -1.53 -9.61 13.77
CA ARG A 84 -2.72 -8.87 14.24
C ARG A 84 -3.30 -7.95 13.18
N LEU A 85 -2.79 -7.97 11.96
CA LEU A 85 -3.20 -7.11 10.86
C LEU A 85 -3.73 -7.95 9.70
N ASP A 86 -4.78 -7.47 9.04
CA ASP A 86 -5.38 -8.12 7.87
C ASP A 86 -4.57 -7.81 6.61
N VAL A 87 -3.29 -8.23 6.61
CA VAL A 87 -2.33 -8.00 5.52
C VAL A 87 -2.83 -8.54 4.18
N PRO A 88 -3.40 -9.76 4.09
CA PRO A 88 -3.90 -10.29 2.82
C PRO A 88 -4.99 -9.41 2.20
N ALA A 89 -5.94 -8.92 3.00
CA ALA A 89 -6.99 -8.03 2.50
C ALA A 89 -6.44 -6.68 1.98
N ALA A 90 -5.39 -6.16 2.62
CA ALA A 90 -4.73 -4.93 2.16
C ALA A 90 -3.91 -5.16 0.87
N LEU A 91 -3.21 -6.29 0.76
CA LEU A 91 -2.49 -6.68 -0.46
C LEU A 91 -3.44 -6.87 -1.65
N ASP A 92 -4.59 -7.51 -1.45
CA ASP A 92 -5.59 -7.68 -2.52
C ASP A 92 -6.09 -6.33 -3.05
N GLN A 93 -6.29 -5.34 -2.18
CA GLN A 93 -6.67 -3.97 -2.60
C GLN A 93 -5.54 -3.27 -3.37
N ILE A 94 -4.30 -3.39 -2.91
CA ILE A 94 -3.12 -2.83 -3.57
C ILE A 94 -2.96 -3.43 -4.97
N LEU A 95 -3.07 -4.75 -5.10
CA LEU A 95 -2.93 -5.43 -6.39
C LEU A 95 -4.08 -5.08 -7.32
N SER A 96 -5.29 -4.91 -6.81
CA SER A 96 -6.42 -4.42 -7.58
C SER A 96 -6.18 -3.01 -8.14
N GLN A 97 -5.52 -2.12 -7.39
CA GLN A 97 -5.13 -0.78 -7.89
C GLN A 97 -4.15 -0.85 -9.07
N LEU A 98 -3.29 -1.87 -9.09
CA LEU A 98 -2.31 -2.10 -10.14
C LEU A 98 -2.86 -2.97 -11.30
N GLY A 99 -4.06 -3.52 -11.18
CA GLY A 99 -4.60 -4.49 -12.13
C GLY A 99 -3.83 -5.81 -12.14
N LEU A 100 -3.27 -6.21 -11.00
CA LEU A 100 -2.47 -7.42 -10.82
C LEU A 100 -3.20 -8.46 -9.96
N THR A 101 -2.68 -9.68 -9.95
CA THR A 101 -3.09 -10.73 -9.01
C THR A 101 -1.87 -11.23 -8.23
N ASN A 102 -2.10 -11.80 -7.05
CA ASN A 102 -1.02 -12.36 -6.22
C ASN A 102 -0.19 -13.42 -6.97
N ALA A 103 -0.79 -14.16 -7.92
CA ALA A 103 -0.11 -15.17 -8.72
C ALA A 103 0.94 -14.60 -9.69
N MET A 104 0.96 -13.27 -9.89
CA MET A 104 1.95 -12.59 -10.73
C MET A 104 3.16 -12.09 -9.93
N CYS A 105 3.07 -12.12 -8.61
CA CYS A 105 4.08 -11.61 -7.69
C CYS A 105 4.85 -12.78 -7.06
N GLY A 106 6.15 -12.57 -6.86
CA GLY A 106 6.98 -13.48 -6.09
C GLY A 106 6.74 -13.34 -4.59
N GLU A 107 7.75 -13.69 -3.81
CA GLU A 107 7.72 -13.56 -2.36
C GLU A 107 7.57 -12.08 -1.94
N TRP A 108 6.72 -11.84 -0.93
CA TRP A 108 6.58 -10.53 -0.31
C TRP A 108 7.48 -10.42 0.91
N ARG A 109 8.16 -9.29 1.05
CA ARG A 109 9.06 -9.01 2.18
C ARG A 109 8.74 -7.69 2.85
N LEU A 110 8.88 -7.64 4.16
CA LEU A 110 8.83 -6.38 4.90
C LEU A 110 10.08 -5.57 4.55
N LEU A 111 9.90 -4.32 4.11
CA LEU A 111 11.00 -3.41 3.83
C LEU A 111 11.22 -2.44 4.99
N LYS A 112 10.15 -1.87 5.56
CA LYS A 112 10.24 -0.92 6.67
C LYS A 112 8.90 -0.72 7.38
N HIS A 113 8.93 -0.51 8.69
CA HIS A 113 7.82 0.06 9.45
C HIS A 113 8.13 1.54 9.77
N ILE A 114 7.18 2.43 9.45
CA ILE A 114 7.31 3.88 9.63
C ILE A 114 6.20 4.33 10.58
N GLU A 115 6.58 4.77 11.77
CA GLU A 115 5.67 5.39 12.74
C GLU A 115 5.65 6.90 12.48
N GLU A 116 4.50 7.41 12.04
CA GLU A 116 4.35 8.85 11.86
C GLU A 116 4.30 9.55 13.22
N PRO A 117 5.12 10.59 13.44
CA PRO A 117 5.05 11.35 14.68
C PRO A 117 3.69 12.01 14.83
N GLU A 118 3.14 12.00 16.05
CA GLU A 118 1.86 12.61 16.38
C GLU A 118 1.94 14.14 16.27
N PHE A 119 1.71 14.66 15.06
CA PHE A 119 1.54 16.08 14.79
C PHE A 119 0.08 16.38 14.48
N GLY A 120 -0.53 17.27 15.27
CA GLY A 120 -1.90 17.73 15.05
C GLY A 120 -2.94 16.96 15.88
N PRO A 121 -4.24 17.11 15.56
CA PRO A 121 -5.33 16.55 16.36
C PRO A 121 -5.53 15.03 16.15
N ASP A 122 -4.95 14.47 15.10
CA ASP A 122 -5.14 13.08 14.71
C ASP A 122 -4.09 12.15 15.34
N ALA A 123 -4.49 10.89 15.59
CA ALA A 123 -3.55 9.85 15.95
C ALA A 123 -2.80 9.44 14.68
N GLY A 124 -1.47 9.63 14.66
CA GLY A 124 -0.62 9.44 13.48
C GLY A 124 -0.81 8.11 12.74
N VAL A 125 -0.37 8.05 11.48
CA VAL A 125 -0.53 6.87 10.63
C VAL A 125 0.75 6.03 10.63
N ASN A 126 0.63 4.77 11.07
CA ASN A 126 1.71 3.81 10.95
C ASN A 126 1.70 3.17 9.56
N THR A 127 2.78 3.37 8.80
CA THR A 127 2.91 2.83 7.45
C THR A 127 3.84 1.63 7.42
N VAL A 128 3.32 0.51 6.92
CA VAL A 128 4.05 -0.73 6.69
C VAL A 128 4.41 -0.78 5.21
N LEU A 129 5.70 -0.73 4.90
CA LEU A 129 6.21 -0.81 3.54
C LEU A 129 6.65 -2.23 3.23
N VAL A 130 6.08 -2.83 2.21
CA VAL A 130 6.43 -4.17 1.71
C VAL A 130 6.96 -4.10 0.28
N ILE A 131 7.74 -5.09 -0.11
CA ILE A 131 8.32 -5.20 -1.45
C ILE A 131 8.11 -6.59 -2.02
N THR A 132 7.88 -6.65 -3.32
CA THR A 132 7.88 -7.89 -4.10
C THR A 132 8.39 -7.61 -5.52
N SER A 133 8.74 -8.66 -6.25
CA SER A 133 9.04 -8.60 -7.68
C SER A 133 7.96 -9.32 -8.47
N LEU A 134 7.68 -8.86 -9.68
CA LEU A 134 6.86 -9.62 -10.62
C LEU A 134 7.63 -10.84 -11.11
N GLU A 135 6.96 -11.98 -11.23
CA GLU A 135 7.58 -13.19 -11.80
C GLU A 135 7.66 -13.12 -13.34
N SER A 136 6.79 -12.32 -13.97
CA SER A 136 6.77 -12.10 -15.41
C SER A 136 6.34 -10.67 -15.77
N LYS A 137 6.57 -10.23 -17.02
CA LYS A 137 6.13 -8.91 -17.46
C LYS A 137 4.59 -8.83 -17.46
N PRO A 138 3.98 -7.73 -17.00
CA PRO A 138 2.53 -7.62 -16.89
C PRO A 138 1.78 -7.72 -18.22
N GLU A 139 2.46 -7.46 -19.36
CA GLU A 139 1.92 -7.67 -20.71
C GLU A 139 1.52 -9.13 -20.99
N ALA A 140 2.16 -10.10 -20.32
CA ALA A 140 1.85 -11.52 -20.46
C ALA A 140 0.55 -11.94 -19.74
N CYS A 141 0.01 -11.10 -18.84
CA CYS A 141 -1.12 -11.45 -17.98
C CYS A 141 -2.46 -10.87 -18.47
N ARG A 142 -2.54 -10.43 -19.73
CA ARG A 142 -3.78 -9.91 -20.34
C ARG A 142 -4.74 -11.00 -20.85
N LEU A 143 -4.75 -12.17 -20.24
CA LEU A 143 -5.70 -13.23 -20.53
C LEU A 143 -6.23 -13.78 -19.21
N LEU A 144 -7.42 -13.31 -18.81
CA LEU A 144 -8.59 -14.09 -18.41
C LEU A 144 -9.80 -13.15 -18.27
#